data_AF-A0A7S1XC64-F1
#
_entry.id   AF-A0A7S1XC64-F1
#
_cell.length_a   1.000
_cell.length_b   1.000
_cell.length_c   1.000
_cell.angle_alpha   90.00
_cell.angle_beta   90.00
_cell.angle_gamma   90.00
#
_symmetry.space_group_name_H-M   'P 1'
#
loop_
_entity.id
_entity.type
_entity.pdbx_description
1 polymer ?
#
loop_
_entity_poly.entity_id
_entity_poly.type
_entity_poly.pdbx_seq_one_letter_code
_entity_poly.pdbx_strand_id
1 'polypeptide(L)'
;MLDPDEKDAAGLAMTARAVFIIGPDKKLKLSILYPATTGRNFDEILRVIDSLQLTAEHSVATPANWNHGDKCMVVPSLSDEDAKKKLGSFVTTEVPSGKKYIRMTDDPSVKSGPVHTLLTPVRLLGGGLKNVGNLLARE
;
A
#
# COMPACT_ATOMS: atom_id res chain seq x y z
N MET A 1 15.68 -19.02 -3.52
CA MET A 1 15.52 -20.40 -3.02
C MET A 1 14.87 -21.18 -4.15
N LEU A 2 15.54 -22.21 -4.65
CA LEU A 2 15.02 -23.07 -5.72
C LEU A 2 14.30 -24.24 -5.06
N ASP A 3 13.12 -24.59 -5.56
CA ASP A 3 12.38 -25.74 -5.08
C ASP A 3 13.04 -27.01 -5.64
N PRO A 4 13.49 -27.97 -4.81
CA PRO A 4 14.14 -29.20 -5.27
C PRO A 4 13.28 -30.05 -6.20
N ASP A 5 11.95 -29.88 -6.10
CA ASP A 5 10.95 -30.67 -6.82
C ASP A 5 10.53 -30.01 -8.14
N GLU A 6 10.81 -28.71 -8.33
CA GLU A 6 10.54 -27.98 -9.57
C GLU A 6 11.75 -28.08 -10.51
N LYS A 7 11.77 -29.14 -11.29
CA LYS A 7 12.76 -29.39 -12.34
C LYS A 7 12.08 -29.58 -13.69
N ASP A 8 12.74 -29.12 -14.75
CA ASP A 8 12.30 -29.42 -16.11
C ASP A 8 12.58 -30.89 -16.49
N ALA A 9 12.17 -31.29 -17.70
CA ALA A 9 12.40 -32.63 -18.22
C ALA A 9 13.89 -33.01 -18.33
N ALA A 10 14.80 -32.03 -18.31
CA ALA A 10 16.25 -32.21 -18.32
C ALA A 10 16.89 -32.16 -16.92
N GLY A 11 16.08 -32.01 -15.85
CA GLY A 11 16.54 -31.94 -14.47
C GLY A 11 17.07 -30.58 -14.03
N LEU A 12 16.92 -29.54 -14.86
CA LEU A 12 17.33 -28.17 -14.53
C LEU A 12 16.31 -27.54 -13.58
N ALA A 13 16.83 -26.88 -12.53
CA ALA A 13 16.01 -26.20 -11.54
C ALA A 13 15.22 -25.05 -12.18
N MET A 14 13.90 -25.03 -11.93
CA MET A 14 13.03 -23.96 -12.36
C MET A 14 12.90 -22.90 -11.26
N THR A 15 12.70 -21.65 -11.66
CA THR A 15 12.47 -20.56 -10.71
C THR A 15 11.09 -20.70 -10.07
N ALA A 16 11.05 -20.60 -8.74
CA ALA A 16 9.80 -20.45 -8.01
C ALA A 16 9.13 -19.10 -8.33
N ARG A 17 7.84 -18.94 -7.97
CA ARG A 17 7.08 -17.71 -8.17
C ARG A 17 7.42 -16.67 -7.11
N ALA A 18 8.63 -16.12 -7.18
CA ALA A 18 9.10 -15.08 -6.28
C ALA A 18 8.58 -13.69 -6.70
N VAL A 19 8.26 -12.85 -5.72
CA VAL A 19 7.98 -11.42 -5.87
C VAL A 19 8.89 -10.67 -4.91
N PHE A 20 9.61 -9.67 -5.41
CA PHE A 20 10.46 -8.79 -4.62
C PHE A 20 10.01 -7.35 -4.80
N ILE A 21 9.64 -6.69 -3.71
CA ILE A 21 9.29 -5.27 -3.70
C ILE A 21 10.52 -4.48 -3.27
N ILE A 22 11.05 -3.66 -4.18
CA ILE A 22 12.29 -2.91 -4.00
C ILE A 22 11.95 -1.42 -3.89
N GLY A 23 12.45 -0.78 -2.84
CA GLY A 23 12.24 0.65 -2.64
C GLY A 23 13.12 1.52 -3.56
N PRO A 24 12.85 2.84 -3.63
CA PRO A 24 13.69 3.78 -4.37
C PRO A 24 15.17 3.78 -3.90
N ASP A 25 15.38 3.44 -2.63
CA ASP A 25 16.67 3.24 -1.97
C ASP A 25 17.41 1.95 -2.39
N LYS A 26 16.87 1.21 -3.36
CA LYS A 26 17.41 -0.07 -3.86
C LYS A 26 17.47 -1.18 -2.79
N LYS A 27 16.79 -1.01 -1.67
CA LYS A 27 16.70 -2.03 -0.61
C LYS A 27 15.44 -2.86 -0.78
N LEU A 28 15.55 -4.14 -0.44
CA LEU A 28 14.41 -5.04 -0.35
C LEU A 28 13.48 -4.58 0.77
N LYS A 29 12.19 -4.41 0.46
CA LYS A 29 11.15 -4.03 1.44
C LYS A 29 10.29 -5.20 1.84
N LEU A 30 9.95 -6.07 0.89
CA LEU A 30 9.14 -7.25 1.11
C LEU A 30 9.46 -8.31 0.04
N SER A 31 9.41 -9.58 0.43
CA SER A 31 9.48 -10.71 -0.50
C SER A 31 8.34 -11.70 -0.25
N ILE A 32 7.82 -12.26 -1.32
CA ILE A 32 6.84 -13.36 -1.30
C ILE A 32 7.41 -14.49 -2.14
N LEU A 33 7.37 -15.71 -1.63
CA LEU A 33 7.84 -16.90 -2.33
C LEU A 33 6.72 -17.94 -2.37
N TYR A 34 6.12 -18.12 -3.54
CA TYR A 34 5.09 -19.15 -3.76
C TYR A 34 5.66 -20.28 -4.63
N PRO A 35 5.24 -21.54 -4.43
CA PRO A 35 5.58 -22.65 -5.31
C PRO A 35 4.92 -22.48 -6.69
N ALA A 36 5.32 -23.28 -7.69
CA ALA A 36 4.74 -23.17 -9.03
C ALA A 36 3.24 -23.57 -9.05
N THR A 37 2.84 -24.45 -8.12
CA THR A 37 1.48 -24.97 -7.94
C THR A 37 0.49 -23.94 -7.40
N THR A 38 0.95 -22.93 -6.66
CA THR A 38 0.07 -21.93 -6.03
C THR A 38 0.13 -20.61 -6.78
N GLY A 39 -1.00 -20.20 -7.35
CA GLY A 39 -1.17 -18.88 -7.97
C GLY A 39 -0.97 -17.75 -6.96
N ARG A 40 -0.41 -16.62 -7.41
CA ARG A 40 -0.21 -15.43 -6.57
C ARG A 40 -1.51 -14.63 -6.49
N ASN A 41 -1.75 -14.01 -5.33
CA ASN A 41 -2.80 -13.01 -5.18
C ASN A 41 -2.23 -11.61 -5.47
N PHE A 42 -2.68 -10.97 -6.55
CA PHE A 42 -2.22 -9.63 -6.93
C PHE A 42 -2.87 -8.52 -6.10
N ASP A 43 -4.07 -8.74 -5.56
CA ASP A 43 -4.71 -7.79 -4.66
C ASP A 43 -3.88 -7.63 -3.38
N GLU A 44 -3.30 -8.72 -2.88
CA GLU A 44 -2.38 -8.69 -1.75
C GLU A 44 -1.09 -7.92 -2.09
N ILE A 45 -0.56 -8.09 -3.31
CA ILE A 45 0.64 -7.37 -3.76
C ILE A 45 0.35 -5.86 -3.80
N LEU A 46 -0.80 -5.44 -4.32
CA LEU A 46 -1.19 -4.02 -4.32
C LEU A 46 -1.39 -3.49 -2.90
N ARG A 47 -2.10 -4.24 -2.04
CA ARG A 47 -2.35 -3.88 -0.64
C ARG A 47 -1.06 -3.67 0.16
N VAL A 48 -0.05 -4.53 -0.04
CA VAL A 48 1.24 -4.34 0.65
C VAL A 48 2.06 -3.20 0.06
N ILE A 49 1.90 -2.86 -1.22
CA ILE A 49 2.53 -1.67 -1.80
C ILE A 49 1.94 -0.41 -1.17
N ASP A 50 0.61 -0.33 -1.05
CA ASP A 50 -0.06 0.80 -0.39
C ASP A 50 0.39 0.94 1.06
N SER A 51 0.48 -0.17 1.80
CA SER A 51 1.01 -0.20 3.17
C SER A 51 2.47 0.27 3.23
N LEU A 52 3.35 -0.20 2.34
CA LEU A 52 4.76 0.20 2.32
C LEU A 52 4.94 1.69 2.01
N GLN A 53 4.12 2.26 1.12
CA GLN A 53 4.16 3.68 0.81
C GLN A 53 3.62 4.52 1.98
N LEU A 54 2.47 4.12 2.54
CA LEU A 54 1.85 4.79 3.69
C LEU A 54 2.80 4.85 4.91
N THR A 55 3.42 3.73 5.24
CA THR A 55 4.35 3.62 6.38
C THR A 55 5.71 4.27 6.13
N ALA A 56 6.08 4.53 4.87
CA ALA A 56 7.28 5.29 4.53
C ALA A 56 7.07 6.81 4.69
N GLU A 57 5.87 7.30 4.40
CA GLU A 57 5.55 8.74 4.46
C GLU A 57 5.02 9.16 5.85
N HIS A 58 4.31 8.26 6.52
CA HIS A 58 3.64 8.54 7.79
C HIS A 58 4.16 7.64 8.91
N SER A 59 4.23 8.18 10.13
CA SER A 59 4.66 7.45 11.33
C SER A 59 3.57 6.51 11.87
N VAL A 60 3.04 5.65 11.00
CA VAL A 60 1.99 4.67 11.28
C VAL A 60 2.42 3.26 10.85
N ALA A 61 1.68 2.24 11.28
CA ALA A 61 1.83 0.85 10.86
C ALA A 61 0.47 0.26 10.52
N THR A 62 0.37 -0.56 9.48
CA THR A 62 -0.90 -1.19 9.09
C THR A 62 -1.15 -2.45 9.91
N PRO A 63 -2.31 -2.61 10.59
CA PRO A 63 -2.64 -3.82 11.35
C PRO A 63 -2.88 -5.04 10.45
N ALA A 64 -3.14 -6.19 11.06
CA ALA A 64 -3.50 -7.41 10.34
C ALA A 64 -4.76 -7.20 9.49
N ASN A 65 -4.75 -7.72 8.25
CA ASN A 65 -5.85 -7.61 7.28
C ASN A 65 -6.28 -6.17 6.93
N TRP A 66 -5.39 -5.19 7.15
CA TRP A 66 -5.64 -3.79 6.80
C TRP A 66 -5.86 -3.62 5.29
N ASN A 67 -6.88 -2.83 4.91
CA ASN A 67 -7.07 -2.31 3.55
C ASN A 67 -6.91 -0.78 3.53
N HIS A 68 -6.70 -0.23 2.33
CA HIS A 68 -6.57 1.22 2.16
C HIS A 68 -7.77 1.97 2.77
N GLY A 69 -7.50 2.96 3.63
CA GLY A 69 -8.51 3.70 4.38
C GLY A 69 -8.93 3.08 5.71
N ASP A 70 -8.54 1.85 6.02
CA ASP A 70 -8.74 1.29 7.35
C ASP A 70 -7.84 1.97 8.39
N LYS A 71 -8.25 1.91 9.66
CA LYS A 71 -7.47 2.48 10.76
C LYS A 71 -6.07 1.87 10.83
N CYS A 72 -5.10 2.74 11.08
CA CYS A 72 -3.70 2.38 11.24
C CYS A 72 -3.31 2.36 12.72
N MET A 73 -2.21 1.69 13.03
CA MET A 73 -1.59 1.72 14.35
C MET A 73 -0.55 2.84 14.43
N VAL A 74 -0.47 3.54 15.56
CA VAL A 74 0.61 4.49 15.82
C VAL A 74 1.88 3.71 16.18
N VAL A 75 3.00 4.05 15.55
CA VAL A 75 4.28 3.36 15.83
C VAL A 75 4.66 3.50 17.31
N PRO A 76 5.10 2.43 18.00
CA PRO A 76 5.41 2.47 19.43
C PRO A 76 6.54 3.45 19.81
N SER A 77 7.41 3.79 18.86
CA SER A 77 8.53 4.71 19.05
C SER A 77 8.09 6.18 19.18
N LEU A 78 6.85 6.52 18.84
CA LEU A 78 6.34 7.88 18.90
C LEU A 78 5.74 8.17 20.28
N SER A 79 6.12 9.30 20.89
CA SER A 79 5.50 9.81 22.12
C SER A 79 4.02 10.16 21.88
N ASP A 80 3.22 10.23 22.94
CA ASP A 80 1.79 10.56 22.82
C ASP A 80 1.59 12.00 22.32
N GLU A 81 2.51 12.89 22.67
CA GLU A 81 2.54 14.31 22.31
C GLU A 81 2.87 14.47 20.82
N ASP A 82 3.88 13.77 20.33
CA ASP A 82 4.27 13.81 18.92
C ASP A 82 3.25 13.09 18.04
N ALA A 83 2.65 12.02 18.54
CA ALA A 83 1.55 11.33 17.88
C ALA A 83 0.34 12.25 17.70
N LYS A 84 -0.06 12.98 18.74
CA LYS A 84 -1.15 13.98 18.63
C LYS A 84 -0.82 15.10 17.66
N LYS A 85 0.43 15.58 17.65
CA LYS A 85 0.85 16.65 16.71
C LYS A 85 0.84 16.20 15.26
N LYS A 86 1.31 14.98 14.97
CA LYS A 86 1.45 14.47 13.59
C LYS A 86 0.17 13.85 13.04
N LEU A 87 -0.58 13.14 13.87
CA LEU A 87 -1.73 12.31 13.47
C LEU A 87 -3.06 12.87 13.99
N GLY A 88 -3.02 13.92 14.82
CA GLY A 88 -4.20 14.55 15.40
C GLY A 88 -4.73 13.77 16.60
N SER A 89 -5.60 12.81 16.35
CA SER A 89 -6.26 12.00 17.39
C SER A 89 -5.99 10.52 17.19
N PHE A 90 -5.74 9.81 18.29
CA PHE A 90 -5.65 8.36 18.31
C PHE A 90 -6.40 7.80 19.52
N VAL A 91 -6.85 6.56 19.39
CA VAL A 91 -7.54 5.79 20.42
C VAL A 91 -6.59 4.77 21.01
N THR A 92 -6.38 4.82 22.32
CA THR A 92 -5.59 3.81 23.04
C THR A 92 -6.53 2.73 23.58
N THR A 93 -6.21 1.47 23.32
CA THR A 93 -6.94 0.34 23.89
C THR A 93 -6.26 -0.11 25.19
N GLU A 94 -7.03 -0.19 26.27
CA GLU A 94 -6.55 -0.71 27.54
C GLU A 94 -6.34 -2.22 27.46
N VAL A 95 -5.19 -2.69 27.96
CA VAL A 95 -4.81 -4.10 27.97
C VAL A 95 -4.44 -4.53 29.39
N PRO A 96 -4.59 -5.82 29.76
CA PRO A 96 -4.33 -6.30 31.13
C PRO A 96 -2.92 -5.99 31.65
N SER A 97 -1.95 -5.79 30.75
CA SER A 97 -0.58 -5.43 31.11
C SER A 97 -0.40 -3.98 31.59
N GLY A 98 -1.42 -3.12 31.46
CA GLY A 98 -1.35 -1.68 31.75
C GLY A 98 -0.48 -0.87 30.79
N LYS A 99 0.12 -1.50 29.76
CA LYS A 99 0.95 -0.83 28.77
C LYS A 99 0.10 -0.23 27.64
N LYS A 100 0.42 1.00 27.22
CA LYS A 100 -0.36 1.78 26.22
C LYS A 100 0.22 1.69 24.81
N TYR A 101 0.52 0.49 24.32
CA TYR A 101 1.12 0.32 22.99
C TYR A 101 0.09 0.08 21.88
N ILE A 102 -1.13 -0.37 22.20
CA ILE A 102 -2.21 -0.52 21.23
C ILE A 102 -2.87 0.84 21.04
N ARG A 103 -2.38 1.60 20.04
CA ARG A 103 -2.85 2.94 19.70
C ARG A 103 -3.29 2.95 18.24
N MET A 104 -4.55 3.27 17.99
CA MET A 104 -5.17 3.29 16.66
C MET A 104 -5.47 4.71 16.21
N THR A 105 -5.17 5.04 14.96
CA THR A 105 -5.46 6.33 14.32
C THR A 105 -6.18 6.09 12.99
N ASP A 106 -6.89 7.09 12.49
CA ASP A 106 -7.41 7.04 11.12
C ASP A 106 -6.26 7.09 10.10
N ASP A 107 -6.50 6.58 8.89
CA ASP A 107 -5.51 6.58 7.80
C ASP A 107 -5.16 8.03 7.39
N PRO A 108 -3.91 8.48 7.56
CA PRO A 108 -3.52 9.85 7.25
C PRO A 108 -3.49 10.15 5.74
N SER A 109 -3.47 9.13 4.88
CA SER A 109 -3.50 9.31 3.42
C SER A 109 -4.90 9.62 2.89
N VAL A 110 -5.94 9.15 3.60
CA VAL A 110 -7.34 9.42 3.26
C VAL A 110 -7.75 10.74 3.89
N LYS A 111 -7.70 11.82 3.10
CA LYS A 111 -8.23 13.12 3.53
C LYS A 111 -9.72 12.98 3.82
N SER A 112 -10.12 13.25 5.06
CA SER A 112 -11.53 13.37 5.47
C SER A 112 -12.17 14.62 4.85
N GLY A 113 -12.47 14.54 3.56
CA GLY A 113 -13.30 15.49 2.82
C GLY A 113 -14.35 14.72 2.01
N PRO A 114 -15.51 15.33 1.70
CA PRO A 114 -16.55 14.66 0.94
C PRO A 114 -15.97 14.18 -0.40
N VAL A 115 -16.16 12.89 -0.70
CA VAL A 115 -15.80 12.24 -1.96
C VAL A 115 -16.70 12.81 -3.06
N HIS A 116 -16.40 14.02 -3.52
CA HIS A 116 -16.93 14.54 -4.76
C HIS A 116 -15.81 15.28 -5.48
N THR A 117 -15.53 14.82 -6.70
CA THR A 117 -14.72 15.49 -7.74
C THR A 117 -13.23 15.73 -7.44
N LEU A 118 -12.39 14.74 -7.72
CA LEU A 118 -11.04 14.96 -8.28
C LEU A 118 -10.68 13.87 -9.31
N LEU A 119 -11.47 13.78 -10.38
CA LEU A 119 -10.91 13.44 -11.69
C LEU A 119 -9.97 14.59 -12.05
N THR A 120 -8.72 14.49 -11.60
CA THR A 120 -7.67 15.43 -12.00
C THR A 120 -7.35 15.10 -13.46
N PRO A 121 -7.58 16.00 -14.43
CA PRO A 121 -7.18 15.73 -15.79
C PRO A 121 -5.65 15.70 -15.85
N VAL A 122 -5.10 14.65 -16.46
CA VAL A 122 -3.70 14.55 -16.84
C VAL A 122 -3.30 15.82 -17.59
N ARG A 123 -2.43 16.63 -16.96
CA ARG A 123 -1.88 17.85 -17.54
C ARG A 123 -0.86 17.47 -18.61
N LEU A 124 -1.34 17.24 -19.84
CA LEU A 124 -0.50 17.18 -21.03
C LEU A 124 0.12 18.56 -21.27
N LEU A 125 1.42 18.67 -21.02
CA LEU A 125 2.21 19.83 -21.41
C LEU A 125 2.33 19.88 -22.94
N GLY A 126 1.77 20.94 -23.52
CA GLY A 126 2.31 21.60 -24.72
C GLY A 126 2.13 20.88 -26.07
N GLY A 127 1.11 21.32 -26.83
CA GLY A 127 1.01 21.04 -28.26
C GLY A 127 -0.39 21.33 -28.77
N GLY A 128 -0.64 22.55 -29.24
CA GLY A 128 -1.97 23.00 -29.63
C GLY A 128 -2.56 22.24 -30.82
N LEU A 129 -3.88 22.07 -30.83
CA LEU A 129 -4.70 21.98 -32.03
C LEU A 129 -6.18 22.22 -31.68
N LYS A 130 -6.64 23.38 -32.15
CA LYS A 130 -7.98 23.86 -32.52
C LYS A 130 -9.21 22.96 -32.25
N ASN A 131 -10.20 23.57 -31.58
CA ASN A 131 -11.65 23.43 -31.72
C ASN A 131 -12.17 22.25 -32.58
N VAL A 132 -12.77 21.27 -31.92
CA VAL A 132 -13.78 20.38 -32.52
C VAL A 132 -14.99 20.33 -31.59
N GLY A 133 -15.76 21.42 -31.57
CA GLY A 133 -17.16 21.40 -31.16
C GLY A 133 -18.02 21.15 -32.40
N ASN A 134 -19.06 20.32 -32.27
CA ASN A 134 -19.93 19.77 -33.31
C ASN A 134 -19.38 18.57 -34.09
N LEU A 135 -19.56 17.37 -33.52
CA LEU A 135 -20.08 16.22 -34.28
C LEU A 135 -20.54 15.18 -33.26
N LEU A 136 -21.86 15.07 -33.04
CA LEU A 136 -22.62 13.90 -32.58
C LEU A 136 -24.02 14.37 -32.13
N ALA A 137 -24.78 14.87 -33.10
CA ALA A 137 -26.23 14.96 -33.05
C ALA A 137 -26.73 15.04 -34.51
N ARG A 138 -27.60 14.09 -34.90
CA ARG A 138 -28.06 13.72 -36.27
C ARG A 138 -27.16 12.64 -36.89
N GLU A 139 -27.62 11.45 -37.26
CA GLU A 139 -28.97 10.93 -37.59
C GLU A 139 -29.33 9.68 -36.77
#